data_AF-A0A5C7LHU5-F1
#
_entry.id   AF-A0A5C7LHU5-F1
#
_cell.length_a   1.000
_cell.length_b   1.000
_cell.length_c   1.000
_cell.angle_alpha   90.00
_cell.angle_beta   90.00
_cell.angle_gamma   90.00
#
_symmetry.space_group_name_H-M   'P 1'
#
loop_
_entity.id
_entity.type
_entity.pdbx_description
1 polymer ?
#
loop_
_entity_poly.entity_id
_entity_poly.type
_entity_poly.pdbx_seq_one_letter_code
_entity_poly.pdbx_strand_id
1 'polypeptide(L)'
;MLPAKWKSLVAGISRLSAGARKRLTLENDESSYSVRQLLAVSEETDVPVCFDSHHHTFNEDGLSLEDAYGLSVLTWKRRGCKPLQHISNSTPNLPQSSSFQDKRKHSDFIHHVPECQLVGLLKDEVDVEVEAKMKNLALLKMREMLLKHSDV
;
A
#
# COMPACT_ATOMS: atom_id res chain seq x y z
N MET A 1 -12.72 -20.42 8.38
CA MET A 1 -11.93 -20.25 9.63
C MET A 1 -10.59 -19.65 9.26
N LEU A 2 -10.10 -18.62 9.97
CA LEU A 2 -8.81 -17.99 9.63
C LEU A 2 -7.63 -18.98 9.79
N PRO A 3 -6.63 -18.94 8.88
CA PRO A 3 -5.35 -19.62 9.04
C PRO A 3 -4.65 -19.29 10.37
N ALA A 4 -3.85 -20.24 10.87
CA ALA A 4 -3.16 -20.11 12.17
C ALA A 4 -2.26 -18.86 12.25
N LYS A 5 -1.58 -18.52 11.15
CA LYS A 5 -0.76 -17.32 11.03
C LYS A 5 -1.56 -16.04 11.34
N TRP A 6 -2.75 -15.93 10.76
CA TRP A 6 -3.61 -14.75 10.91
C TRP A 6 -4.18 -14.65 12.32
N LYS A 7 -4.57 -15.79 12.92
CA LYS A 7 -5.00 -15.85 14.33
C LYS A 7 -3.91 -15.36 15.28
N SER A 8 -2.65 -15.71 15.03
CA SER A 8 -1.52 -15.25 15.84
C SER A 8 -1.36 -13.73 15.79
N LEU A 9 -1.49 -13.14 14.59
CA LEU A 9 -1.44 -11.68 14.40
C LEU A 9 -2.60 -10.98 15.13
N VAL A 10 -3.83 -11.46 14.96
CA VAL A 10 -5.02 -10.95 15.68
C VAL A 10 -4.79 -11.00 17.20
N ALA A 11 -4.33 -12.14 17.72
CA ALA A 11 -4.03 -12.27 19.14
C ALA A 11 -2.93 -11.31 19.60
N GLY A 12 -1.92 -11.05 18.77
CA GLY A 12 -0.88 -10.04 19.02
C GLY A 12 -1.45 -8.63 19.14
N ILE A 13 -2.30 -8.23 18.21
CA ILE A 13 -2.95 -6.91 18.18
C ILE A 13 -3.82 -6.71 19.42
N SER A 14 -4.56 -7.74 19.85
CA SER A 14 -5.41 -7.68 21.05
C SER A 14 -4.62 -7.46 22.34
N ARG A 15 -3.33 -7.82 22.39
CA ARG A 15 -2.45 -7.58 23.55
C ARG A 15 -1.85 -6.18 23.59
N LEU A 16 -1.95 -5.41 22.52
CA LEU A 16 -1.44 -4.04 22.50
C LEU A 16 -2.23 -3.13 23.44
N SER A 17 -1.56 -2.11 23.97
CA SER A 17 -2.23 -1.03 24.70
C SER A 17 -3.25 -0.34 23.80
N ALA A 18 -4.28 0.28 24.39
CA ALA A 18 -5.28 1.03 23.62
C ALA A 18 -4.64 2.14 22.77
N GLY A 19 -3.59 2.79 23.27
CA GLY A 19 -2.86 3.81 22.54
C GLY A 19 -2.13 3.27 21.30
N ALA A 20 -1.49 2.11 21.42
CA ALA A 20 -0.82 1.47 20.29
C ALA A 20 -1.84 0.98 19.26
N ARG A 21 -2.89 0.27 19.68
CA ARG A 21 -3.95 -0.23 18.79
C ARG A 21 -4.67 0.89 18.04
N LYS A 22 -4.89 2.05 18.68
CA LYS A 22 -5.51 3.21 18.03
C LYS A 22 -4.66 3.80 16.89
N ARG A 23 -3.35 3.56 16.86
CA ARG A 23 -2.42 4.11 15.85
C ARG A 23 -1.85 3.07 14.91
N LEU A 24 -2.07 1.79 15.21
CA LEU A 24 -1.59 0.71 14.38
C LEU A 24 -2.31 0.73 13.02
N THR A 25 -1.53 0.43 11.99
CA THR A 25 -1.93 0.16 10.62
C THR A 25 -1.14 -1.06 10.16
N LEU A 26 -1.71 -1.89 9.28
CA LEU A 26 -1.02 -3.03 8.68
C LEU A 26 -0.80 -2.78 7.20
N GLU A 27 0.39 -3.04 6.69
CA GLU A 27 0.73 -2.87 5.28
C GLU A 27 0.87 -4.24 4.60
N ASN A 28 0.39 -4.36 3.36
CA ASN A 28 0.63 -5.57 2.56
C ASN A 28 2.08 -5.63 2.08
N ASP A 29 2.66 -6.82 2.04
CA ASP A 29 4.02 -7.03 1.58
C ASP A 29 4.10 -8.07 0.46
N GLU A 30 5.26 -8.17 -0.18
CA GLU A 30 5.50 -9.00 -1.36
C GLU A 30 5.56 -10.51 -1.07
N SER A 31 5.50 -10.94 0.19
CA SER A 31 5.80 -12.34 0.57
C SER A 31 4.99 -12.92 1.72
N SER A 32 4.57 -12.12 2.69
CA SER A 32 4.00 -12.58 3.95
C SER A 32 2.48 -12.38 3.98
N TYR A 33 1.99 -11.18 3.75
CA TYR A 33 0.56 -10.88 3.77
C TYR A 33 0.15 -10.05 2.56
N SER A 34 -0.75 -10.61 1.74
CA SER A 34 -1.43 -9.86 0.70
C SER A 34 -2.49 -8.93 1.29
N VAL A 35 -3.00 -8.00 0.49
CA VAL A 35 -4.14 -7.14 0.88
C VAL A 35 -5.34 -8.00 1.28
N ARG A 36 -5.69 -9.02 0.50
CA ARG A 36 -6.80 -9.94 0.79
C ARG A 36 -6.71 -10.53 2.20
N GLN A 37 -5.51 -10.96 2.59
CA GLN A 37 -5.27 -11.58 3.89
C GLN A 37 -5.33 -10.57 5.03
N LEU A 38 -4.81 -9.36 4.81
CA LEU A 38 -4.91 -8.28 5.79
C LEU A 38 -6.33 -7.75 5.96
N LEU A 39 -7.16 -7.76 4.91
CA LEU A 39 -8.58 -7.44 5.04
C LEU A 39 -9.27 -8.40 6.02
N ALA A 40 -8.97 -9.70 5.97
CA ALA A 40 -9.51 -10.66 6.93
C ALA A 40 -9.04 -10.40 8.38
N VAL A 41 -7.83 -9.89 8.57
CA VAL A 41 -7.34 -9.45 9.90
C VAL A 41 -8.00 -8.14 10.33
N SER A 42 -8.21 -7.22 9.38
CA SER A 42 -8.84 -5.92 9.59
C SER A 42 -10.28 -6.06 10.07
N GLU A 43 -11.05 -6.99 9.50
CA GLU A 43 -12.42 -7.28 9.95
C GLU A 43 -12.50 -7.71 11.42
N GLU A 44 -11.50 -8.45 11.92
CA GLU A 44 -11.47 -8.92 13.31
C GLU A 44 -10.92 -7.89 14.31
N THR A 45 -10.13 -6.92 13.83
CA THR A 45 -9.32 -6.05 14.71
C THR A 45 -9.62 -4.56 14.57
N ASP A 46 -10.37 -4.17 13.54
CA ASP A 46 -10.58 -2.78 13.09
C ASP A 46 -9.26 -2.04 12.82
N VAL A 47 -8.16 -2.75 12.57
CA VAL A 47 -6.89 -2.14 12.17
C VAL A 47 -6.92 -1.87 10.66
N PRO A 48 -6.67 -0.63 10.21
CA PRO A 48 -6.73 -0.29 8.80
C PRO A 48 -5.57 -0.92 8.03
N VAL A 49 -5.79 -1.13 6.73
CA VAL A 49 -4.80 -1.67 5.80
C VAL A 49 -4.19 -0.51 5.00
N CYS A 50 -2.90 -0.24 5.20
CA CYS A 50 -2.12 0.61 4.30
C CYS A 50 -1.87 -0.18 3.03
N PHE A 51 -2.39 0.31 1.91
CA PHE A 51 -2.13 -0.32 0.62
C PHE A 51 -0.81 0.16 0.06
N ASP A 52 0.12 -0.76 -0.16
CA ASP A 52 1.30 -0.52 -0.97
C ASP A 52 1.12 -1.16 -2.36
N SER A 53 1.14 -0.30 -3.37
CA SER A 53 0.93 -0.69 -4.77
C SER A 53 2.07 -1.54 -5.34
N HIS A 54 3.31 -1.33 -4.90
CA HIS A 54 4.48 -2.04 -5.38
C HIS A 54 4.53 -3.46 -4.83
N HIS A 55 4.36 -3.62 -3.52
CA HIS A 55 4.22 -4.91 -2.85
C HIS A 55 3.07 -5.73 -3.43
N HIS A 56 1.94 -5.08 -3.75
CA HIS A 56 0.79 -5.76 -4.36
C HIS A 56 1.13 -6.40 -5.70
N THR A 57 1.95 -5.77 -6.54
CA THR A 57 2.37 -6.36 -7.84
C THR A 57 3.10 -7.70 -7.72
N PHE A 58 3.64 -8.01 -6.54
CA PHE A 58 4.32 -9.28 -6.26
C PHE A 58 3.46 -10.26 -5.47
N ASN A 59 2.34 -9.81 -4.89
CA ASN A 59 1.50 -10.59 -3.99
C ASN A 59 0.02 -10.19 -4.07
N GLU A 60 -0.55 -10.32 -5.28
CA GLU A 60 -1.91 -9.88 -5.59
C GLU A 60 -3.00 -10.71 -4.89
N ASP A 61 -2.74 -12.01 -4.69
CA ASP A 61 -3.66 -12.98 -4.08
C ASP A 61 -5.09 -12.91 -4.66
N GLY A 62 -5.17 -12.77 -5.98
CA GLY A 62 -6.42 -12.72 -6.73
C GLY A 62 -7.26 -11.46 -6.50
N LEU A 63 -6.66 -10.35 -6.06
CA LEU A 63 -7.26 -9.02 -6.12
C LEU A 63 -6.58 -8.19 -7.21
N SER A 64 -7.38 -7.56 -8.06
CA SER A 64 -6.87 -6.52 -8.95
C SER A 64 -6.30 -5.37 -8.12
N LEU A 65 -5.46 -4.54 -8.75
CA LEU A 65 -4.88 -3.37 -8.09
C LEU A 65 -5.99 -2.41 -7.65
N GLU A 66 -7.00 -2.21 -8.49
CA GLU A 66 -8.17 -1.36 -8.24
C GLU A 66 -9.03 -1.89 -7.08
N ASP A 67 -9.27 -3.20 -7.02
CA ASP A 67 -10.02 -3.80 -5.91
C ASP A 67 -9.23 -3.71 -4.60
N ALA A 68 -7.93 -3.99 -4.63
CA ALA A 68 -7.07 -3.88 -3.46
C ALA A 68 -7.02 -2.44 -2.91
N TYR A 69 -6.88 -1.47 -3.82
CA TYR A 69 -7.01 -0.05 -3.50
C TYR A 69 -8.37 0.27 -2.86
N GLY A 70 -9.47 -0.10 -3.51
CA GLY A 70 -10.82 0.25 -3.06
C GLY A 70 -11.15 -0.39 -1.70
N LEU A 71 -10.84 -1.67 -1.52
CA LEU A 71 -11.10 -2.39 -0.28
C LEU A 71 -10.25 -1.87 0.88
N SER A 72 -8.96 -1.55 0.64
CA SER A 72 -8.10 -0.95 1.67
C SER A 72 -8.65 0.40 2.13
N VAL A 73 -9.09 1.27 1.21
CA VAL A 73 -9.72 2.57 1.52
C VAL A 73 -10.92 2.42 2.45
N LEU A 74 -11.75 1.39 2.27
CA LEU A 74 -12.91 1.14 3.14
C LEU A 74 -12.49 0.88 4.60
N THR A 75 -11.34 0.23 4.83
CA THR A 75 -10.87 -0.04 6.21
C THR A 75 -10.54 1.23 7.00
N TRP A 76 -10.06 2.28 6.32
CA TRP A 76 -9.80 3.59 6.94
C TRP A 76 -11.08 4.39 7.13
N LYS A 77 -12.00 4.35 6.17
CA LYS A 77 -13.31 5.01 6.25
C LYS A 77 -14.13 4.54 7.44
N ARG A 78 -14.07 3.24 7.79
CA ARG A 78 -14.71 2.71 9.02
C ARG A 78 -14.25 3.43 10.29
N ARG A 79 -12.99 3.89 10.32
CA ARG A 79 -12.40 4.64 11.45
C ARG A 79 -12.57 6.15 11.35
N GLY A 80 -13.17 6.65 10.26
CA GLY A 80 -13.31 8.08 10.00
C GLY A 80 -11.97 8.79 9.72
N CYS A 81 -10.96 8.06 9.27
CA CYS A 81 -9.64 8.61 8.92
C CYS A 81 -9.46 8.68 7.41
N LYS A 82 -8.73 9.70 6.93
CA LYS A 82 -8.25 9.72 5.54
C LYS A 82 -7.27 8.54 5.34
N PRO A 83 -7.43 7.72 4.30
CA PRO A 83 -6.52 6.61 4.03
C PRO A 83 -5.10 7.09 3.73
N LEU A 84 -4.11 6.41 4.33
CA LEU A 84 -2.71 6.45 3.91
C LEU A 84 -2.42 5.21 3.05
N GLN A 85 -1.66 5.42 1.98
CA GLN A 85 -1.15 4.39 1.10
C GLN A 85 0.32 4.64 0.79
N HIS A 86 1.02 3.63 0.30
CA HIS A 86 2.41 3.74 -0.13
C HIS A 86 2.53 3.58 -1.64
N ILE A 87 3.54 4.25 -2.20
CA ILE A 87 3.94 4.10 -3.59
C ILE A 87 5.46 3.95 -3.71
N SER A 88 5.83 2.90 -4.43
CA SER A 88 7.17 2.57 -4.88
C SER A 88 7.11 2.03 -6.31
N ASN A 89 8.25 1.96 -6.98
CA ASN A 89 8.37 1.21 -8.23
C ASN A 89 9.66 0.39 -8.22
N SER A 90 9.70 -0.67 -9.04
CA SER A 90 10.95 -1.32 -9.43
C SER A 90 11.81 -0.38 -10.27
N THR A 91 13.12 -0.60 -10.27
CA THR A 91 14.02 0.03 -11.25
C THR A 91 13.54 -0.31 -12.67
N PRO A 92 13.34 0.69 -13.55
CA PRO A 92 12.88 0.44 -14.91
C PRO A 92 13.96 -0.28 -15.72
N ASN A 93 13.52 -1.04 -16.74
CA ASN A 93 14.40 -1.77 -17.67
C ASN A 93 15.34 -2.79 -17.00
N LEU A 94 14.97 -3.32 -15.83
CA LEU A 94 15.68 -4.47 -15.27
C LEU A 94 15.63 -5.66 -16.24
N PRO A 95 16.74 -6.39 -16.43
CA PRO A 95 16.74 -7.61 -17.21
C PRO A 95 15.65 -8.59 -16.73
N GLN A 96 15.02 -9.31 -17.66
CA GLN A 96 14.01 -10.31 -17.28
C GLN A 96 14.58 -11.38 -16.34
N SER A 97 15.88 -11.67 -16.49
CA SER A 97 16.68 -12.58 -15.66
C SER A 97 17.00 -12.05 -14.25
N SER A 98 16.67 -10.79 -13.93
CA SER A 98 16.85 -10.24 -12.59
C SER A 98 16.09 -11.05 -11.54
N SER A 99 16.72 -11.22 -10.38
CA SER A 99 16.15 -11.96 -9.26
C SER A 99 14.89 -11.27 -8.72
N PHE A 100 14.06 -12.00 -7.98
CA PHE A 100 12.93 -11.42 -7.26
C PHE A 100 13.39 -10.28 -6.32
N GLN A 101 14.54 -10.46 -5.68
CA GLN A 101 15.15 -9.52 -4.74
C GLN A 101 15.60 -8.24 -5.45
N ASP A 102 15.98 -8.32 -6.72
CA ASP A 102 16.29 -7.12 -7.50
C ASP A 102 15.02 -6.41 -7.97
N LYS A 103 14.01 -7.17 -8.40
CA LYS A 103 12.73 -6.62 -8.87
C LYS A 103 11.96 -5.90 -7.76
N ARG A 104 11.97 -6.44 -6.54
CA ARG A 104 11.25 -5.84 -5.41
C ARG A 104 11.93 -4.60 -4.80
N LYS A 105 13.18 -4.28 -5.17
CA LYS A 105 13.87 -3.09 -4.64
C LYS A 105 13.21 -1.82 -5.15
N HIS A 106 13.10 -0.83 -4.26
CA HIS A 106 12.60 0.48 -4.65
C HIS A 106 13.62 1.18 -5.57
N SER A 107 13.10 1.81 -6.61
CA SER A 107 13.83 2.66 -7.54
C SER A 107 14.28 3.96 -6.86
N ASP A 108 15.09 4.72 -7.58
CA ASP A 108 15.52 6.06 -7.13
C ASP A 108 14.37 7.07 -7.18
N PHE A 109 13.49 6.94 -8.17
CA PHE A 109 12.36 7.83 -8.43
C PHE A 109 11.08 7.03 -8.72
N ILE A 110 9.91 7.66 -8.55
CA ILE A 110 8.65 7.13 -9.07
C ILE A 110 8.61 7.37 -10.59
N HIS A 111 8.30 6.31 -11.31
CA HIS A 111 8.20 6.24 -12.77
C HIS A 111 6.76 5.98 -13.25
N HIS A 112 5.93 5.41 -12.38
CA HIS A 112 4.54 5.10 -12.66
C HIS A 112 3.70 5.28 -11.39
N VAL A 113 2.54 5.91 -11.54
CA VAL A 113 1.53 6.05 -10.48
C VAL A 113 0.29 5.28 -10.95
N PRO A 114 -0.18 4.26 -10.21
CA PRO A 114 -1.41 3.56 -10.56
C PRO A 114 -2.59 4.52 -10.67
N GLU A 115 -3.46 4.31 -11.66
CA GLU A 115 -4.57 5.23 -11.97
C GLU A 115 -5.49 5.45 -10.76
N CYS A 116 -5.79 4.40 -9.99
CA CYS A 116 -6.61 4.53 -8.78
C CYS A 116 -5.97 5.43 -7.70
N GLN A 117 -4.65 5.35 -7.52
CA GLN A 117 -3.92 6.24 -6.60
C GLN A 117 -3.85 7.66 -7.14
N LEU A 118 -3.64 7.82 -8.45
CA LEU A 118 -3.66 9.12 -9.13
C LEU A 118 -5.00 9.83 -8.93
N VAL A 119 -6.11 9.16 -9.24
CA VAL A 119 -7.47 9.70 -9.09
C VAL A 119 -7.74 10.05 -7.62
N GLY A 120 -7.38 9.16 -6.69
CA GLY A 120 -7.54 9.41 -5.26
C GLY A 120 -6.75 10.61 -4.77
N LEU A 121 -5.52 10.81 -5.25
CA LEU A 121 -4.69 11.98 -4.94
C LEU A 121 -5.31 13.27 -5.50
N LEU A 122 -5.74 13.26 -6.76
CA LEU A 122 -6.33 14.44 -7.42
C LEU A 122 -7.65 14.87 -6.78
N LYS A 123 -8.41 13.92 -6.22
CA LYS A 123 -9.67 14.18 -5.50
C LYS A 123 -9.48 14.45 -4.00
N ASP A 124 -8.25 14.47 -3.50
CA ASP A 124 -7.94 14.59 -2.08
C ASP A 124 -8.61 13.50 -1.21
N GLU A 125 -8.79 12.29 -1.77
CA GLU A 125 -9.44 11.16 -1.09
C GLU A 125 -8.45 10.27 -0.33
N VAL A 126 -7.17 10.30 -0.69
CA VAL A 126 -6.09 9.52 -0.06
C VAL A 126 -4.83 10.37 0.11
N ASP A 127 -4.02 10.02 1.11
CA ASP A 127 -2.63 10.45 1.20
C ASP A 127 -1.74 9.31 0.70
N VAL A 128 -0.67 9.64 -0.03
CA VAL A 128 0.30 8.66 -0.55
C VAL A 128 1.70 9.01 -0.09
N GLU A 129 2.33 8.10 0.66
CA GLU A 129 3.74 8.17 1.04
C GLU A 129 4.62 7.65 -0.10
N VAL A 130 5.63 8.45 -0.47
CA VAL A 130 6.58 8.13 -1.55
C VAL A 130 7.80 7.43 -0.98
N GLU A 131 7.94 6.14 -1.27
CA GLU A 131 9.01 5.29 -0.74
C GLU A 131 10.15 5.07 -1.76
N ALA A 132 10.73 6.15 -2.28
CA ALA A 132 11.84 6.08 -3.23
C ALA A 132 13.17 6.52 -2.60
N LYS A 133 14.31 6.01 -3.11
CA LYS A 133 15.64 6.28 -2.51
C LYS A 133 16.01 7.76 -2.50
N MET A 134 15.54 8.53 -3.49
CA MET A 134 15.82 9.97 -3.60
C MET A 134 14.89 10.84 -2.74
N LYS A 135 14.00 10.23 -1.94
CA LYS A 135 13.17 10.90 -0.93
C LYS A 135 12.41 12.12 -1.49
N ASN A 136 12.65 13.31 -0.95
CA ASN A 136 11.98 14.54 -1.35
C ASN A 136 12.19 14.89 -2.83
N LEU A 137 13.31 14.51 -3.45
CA LEU A 137 13.51 14.73 -4.89
C LEU A 137 12.60 13.84 -5.74
N ALA A 138 12.28 12.63 -5.26
CA ALA A 138 11.31 11.77 -5.91
C ALA A 138 9.90 12.34 -5.81
N LEU A 139 9.52 12.90 -4.65
CA LEU A 139 8.24 13.59 -4.48
C LEU A 139 8.10 14.79 -5.43
N LEU A 140 9.12 15.65 -5.53
CA LEU A 140 9.09 16.82 -6.41
C LEU A 140 8.91 16.41 -7.88
N LYS A 141 9.66 15.39 -8.32
CA LYS A 141 9.54 14.85 -9.68
C LYS A 141 8.18 14.19 -9.94
N MET A 142 7.66 13.43 -8.98
CA MET A 142 6.32 12.84 -9.08
C MET A 142 5.27 13.95 -9.21
N ARG A 143 5.38 15.03 -8.42
CA ARG A 143 4.46 16.17 -8.52
C ARG A 143 4.48 16.83 -9.91
N GLU A 144 5.64 16.98 -10.54
CA GLU A 144 5.73 17.47 -11.92
C GLU A 144 5.02 16.53 -12.92
N MET A 145 5.04 15.21 -12.69
CA MET A 145 4.28 14.25 -13.49
C MET A 145 2.78 14.44 -13.30
N LEU A 146 2.31 14.62 -12.05
CA LEU A 146 0.89 14.82 -11.74
C LEU A 146 0.33 16.12 -12.34
N LEU A 147 1.11 17.20 -12.32
CA LEU A 147 0.70 18.50 -12.89
C LEU A 147 0.44 18.42 -14.40
N LYS A 148 1.16 17.57 -15.13
CA LYS A 148 0.92 17.34 -16.56
C LYS A 148 -0.37 16.57 -16.86
N HIS A 149 -0.94 15.90 -15.85
CA HIS A 149 -2.18 15.14 -15.97
C HIS A 149 -3.40 15.90 -15.46
N SER A 150 -3.22 17.09 -14.85
CA SER A 150 -4.33 17.92 -14.32
C SER A 150 -4.91 18.90 -15.34
N ASP A 151 -4.32 18.96 -16.54
CA ASP A 151 -4.82 19.75 -17.68
C ASP A 151 -5.82 18.98 -18.57
N VAL A 152 -6.31 17.82 -18.10
CA VAL A 152 -7.33 16.98 -18.75
C VAL A 152 -8.50 16.80 -17.78
#